data_AF-A0A836TGZ8-F1
#
_entry.id   AF-A0A836TGZ8-F1
#
_cell.length_a   1.000
_cell.length_b   1.000
_cell.length_c   1.000
_cell.angle_alpha   90.00
_cell.angle_beta   90.00
_cell.angle_gamma   90.00
#
_symmetry.space_group_name_H-M   'P 1'
#
loop_
_entity.id
_entity.type
_entity.pdbx_description
1 polymer ?
#
loop_
_entity_poly.entity_id
_entity_poly.type
_entity_poly.pdbx_seq_one_letter_code
_entity_poly.pdbx_strand_id
1 'polypeptide(L)'
;RLAKWSDINLDPEEPLWIIPAENMKAKREHHVPLCYQTIDVLEQMQEFSGPDGLVFPQEKNAQKPMSENTLIFALYRMGYHSRATTHGFRATASTILNESGMWHPDAIERQLAHQEGNKVRAAYDRSLHMEQRRKMMQWWADHVDSLMIPADVIDLHTERKRRGAV
;
A
#
# COMPACT_ATOMS: atom_id res chain seq x y z
N ARG A 1 -8.80 -0.47 -2.95
CA ARG A 1 -9.89 -1.34 -3.48
C ARG A 1 -10.35 -0.99 -4.89
N LEU A 2 -10.39 0.29 -5.29
CA LEU A 2 -10.83 0.70 -6.63
C LEU A 2 -9.69 0.77 -7.67
N ALA A 3 -8.47 0.39 -7.27
CA ALA A 3 -7.29 0.42 -8.12
C ALA A 3 -7.51 -0.48 -9.34
N LYS A 4 -7.20 0.05 -10.52
CA LYS A 4 -7.16 -0.72 -11.77
C LYS A 4 -5.72 -0.93 -12.21
N TRP A 5 -5.48 -2.00 -12.97
CA TRP A 5 -4.15 -2.23 -13.56
C TRP A 5 -3.72 -1.10 -14.50
N SER A 6 -4.67 -0.48 -15.21
CA SER A 6 -4.43 0.71 -16.04
C SER A 6 -3.93 1.93 -15.27
N ASP A 7 -4.09 1.97 -13.95
CA ASP A 7 -3.67 3.08 -13.10
C ASP A 7 -2.20 2.92 -12.65
N ILE A 8 -1.61 1.75 -12.88
CA ILE A 8 -0.34 1.33 -12.29
C ILE A 8 0.71 1.12 -13.39
N ASN A 9 1.79 1.90 -13.31
CA ASN A 9 3.02 1.65 -14.03
C ASN A 9 3.96 0.79 -13.17
N LEU A 10 4.29 -0.41 -13.64
CA LEU A 10 5.25 -1.32 -13.00
C LEU A 10 6.64 -1.26 -13.65
N ASP A 11 6.94 -0.25 -14.46
CA ASP A 11 8.28 -0.01 -14.97
C ASP A 11 9.30 0.04 -13.82
N PRO A 12 10.38 -0.77 -13.85
CA PRO A 12 11.34 -0.85 -12.75
C PRO A 12 12.16 0.43 -12.53
N GLU A 13 12.26 1.32 -13.53
CA GLU A 13 12.97 2.59 -13.40
C GLU A 13 12.12 3.62 -12.63
N GLU A 14 10.82 3.71 -12.93
CA GLU A 14 9.91 4.68 -12.33
C GLU A 14 8.52 4.09 -11.98
N PRO A 15 8.46 3.12 -11.06
CA PRO A 15 7.20 2.45 -10.72
C PRO A 15 6.26 3.41 -9.98
N LEU A 16 5.03 3.52 -10.48
CA LEU A 16 4.10 4.58 -10.08
C LEU A 16 2.65 4.11 -10.19
N TRP A 17 1.88 4.32 -9.13
CA TRP A 17 0.42 4.24 -9.18
C TRP A 17 -0.19 5.64 -9.20
N ILE A 18 -0.95 5.97 -10.26
CA ILE A 18 -1.68 7.23 -10.37
C ILE A 18 -3.13 6.98 -10.03
N ILE A 19 -3.58 7.45 -8.87
CA ILE A 19 -4.99 7.36 -8.48
C ILE A 19 -5.76 8.49 -9.19
N PRO A 20 -6.76 8.17 -10.03
CA PRO A 20 -7.53 9.16 -10.75
C PRO A 20 -8.26 10.14 -9.83
N ALA A 21 -8.43 11.38 -10.27
CA ALA A 21 -9.06 12.45 -9.49
C ALA A 21 -10.51 12.09 -9.05
N GLU A 22 -11.25 11.37 -9.87
CA GLU A 22 -12.61 10.89 -9.59
C GLU A 22 -12.68 9.89 -8.43
N ASN A 23 -11.57 9.19 -8.16
CA ASN A 23 -11.44 8.26 -7.04
C ASN A 23 -10.92 8.95 -5.77
N MET A 24 -10.58 10.24 -5.85
CA MET A 24 -10.00 11.02 -4.75
C MET A 24 -11.01 12.03 -4.19
N LYS A 25 -11.10 12.11 -2.86
CA LYS A 25 -11.95 13.09 -2.16
C LYS A 25 -11.61 14.54 -2.55
N ALA A 26 -10.34 14.81 -2.83
CA ALA A 26 -9.82 16.12 -3.19
C ALA A 26 -10.03 16.49 -4.67
N LYS A 27 -10.56 15.58 -5.50
CA LYS A 27 -10.71 15.76 -6.96
C LYS A 27 -9.42 16.20 -7.67
N ARG A 28 -8.30 15.60 -7.25
CA ARG A 28 -6.98 15.75 -7.87
C ARG A 28 -6.34 14.38 -7.94
N GLU A 29 -5.57 14.14 -8.99
CA GLU A 29 -4.79 12.92 -9.12
C GLU A 29 -3.84 12.77 -7.94
N HIS A 30 -3.65 11.53 -7.49
CA HIS A 30 -2.69 11.21 -6.44
C HIS A 30 -1.63 10.25 -6.97
N HIS A 31 -0.41 10.74 -7.09
CA HIS A 31 0.72 9.98 -7.60
C HIS A 31 1.37 9.25 -6.42
N VAL A 32 1.44 7.92 -6.45
CA VAL A 32 1.97 7.08 -5.38
C VAL A 32 3.17 6.31 -5.92
N PRO A 33 4.42 6.71 -5.59
CA PRO A 33 5.58 5.92 -5.96
C PRO A 33 5.53 4.56 -5.25
N LEU A 34 5.94 3.52 -5.96
CA LEU A 34 5.92 2.14 -5.45
C LEU A 34 7.33 1.72 -5.07
N CYS A 35 7.47 1.02 -3.94
CA CYS A 35 8.69 0.33 -3.56
C CYS A 35 8.74 -1.07 -4.18
N TYR A 36 9.92 -1.69 -4.21
CA TYR A 36 10.11 -3.05 -4.75
C TYR A 36 9.17 -4.08 -4.09
N GLN A 37 9.02 -4.03 -2.76
CA GLN A 37 8.11 -4.91 -2.02
C GLN A 37 6.65 -4.77 -2.46
N THR A 38 6.21 -3.56 -2.83
CA THR A 38 4.84 -3.34 -3.32
C THR A 38 4.70 -3.90 -4.74
N ILE A 39 5.74 -3.80 -5.57
CA ILE A 39 5.77 -4.38 -6.91
C ILE A 39 5.65 -5.91 -6.80
N ASP A 40 6.43 -6.56 -5.94
CA ASP A 40 6.36 -8.01 -5.74
C ASP A 40 4.95 -8.47 -5.34
N VAL A 41 4.28 -7.71 -4.46
CA VAL A 41 2.89 -7.99 -4.05
C VAL A 41 1.92 -7.78 -5.21
N LEU A 42 2.12 -6.76 -6.04
CA LEU A 42 1.29 -6.50 -7.21
C LEU A 42 1.50 -7.58 -8.29
N GLU A 43 2.72 -7.99 -8.58
CA GLU A 43 3.01 -9.06 -9.54
C GLU A 43 2.33 -10.37 -9.11
N GLN A 44 2.46 -10.77 -7.84
CA GLN A 44 1.72 -11.91 -7.29
C GLN A 44 0.21 -11.71 -7.44
N MET A 45 -0.31 -10.51 -7.15
CA MET A 45 -1.74 -10.22 -7.28
C MET A 45 -2.21 -10.32 -8.74
N GLN A 46 -1.37 -9.99 -9.71
CA GLN A 46 -1.69 -10.08 -11.14
C GLN A 46 -1.92 -11.53 -11.58
N GLU A 47 -1.23 -12.50 -10.98
CA GLU A 47 -1.50 -13.94 -11.21
C GLU A 47 -2.92 -14.33 -10.75
N PHE A 48 -3.46 -13.65 -9.73
CA PHE A 48 -4.81 -13.92 -9.22
C PHE A 48 -5.92 -13.14 -9.93
N SER A 49 -5.70 -11.84 -10.23
CA SER A 49 -6.74 -10.98 -10.82
C SER A 49 -6.67 -10.86 -12.34
N GLY A 50 -5.57 -11.31 -12.95
CA GLY A 50 -5.26 -11.09 -14.36
C GLY A 50 -4.63 -9.71 -14.61
N PRO A 51 -4.23 -9.41 -15.85
CA PRO A 51 -3.49 -8.18 -16.18
C PRO A 51 -4.39 -6.94 -16.37
N ASP A 52 -5.71 -7.13 -16.50
CA ASP A 52 -6.67 -6.08 -16.84
C ASP A 52 -7.73 -5.89 -15.76
N GLY A 53 -8.37 -4.72 -15.75
CA GLY A 53 -9.47 -4.44 -14.83
C GLY A 53 -8.99 -4.09 -13.41
N LEU A 54 -9.64 -4.65 -12.39
CA LEU A 54 -9.39 -4.31 -10.99
C LEU A 54 -8.21 -5.11 -10.43
N VAL A 55 -7.32 -4.44 -9.70
CA VAL A 55 -6.21 -5.10 -8.98
C VAL A 55 -6.73 -6.02 -7.89
N PHE A 56 -7.77 -5.58 -7.16
CA PHE A 56 -8.39 -6.31 -6.05
C PHE A 56 -9.89 -6.56 -6.30
N PRO A 57 -10.24 -7.53 -7.17
CA PRO A 57 -11.63 -7.87 -7.47
C PRO A 57 -12.29 -8.70 -6.35
N GLN A 58 -13.60 -8.93 -6.47
CA GLN A 58 -14.29 -9.96 -5.68
C GLN A 58 -14.03 -11.35 -6.27
N GLU A 59 -13.87 -12.35 -5.40
CA GLU A 59 -13.69 -13.76 -5.79
C GLU A 59 -14.78 -14.27 -6.75
N LYS A 60 -16.04 -13.89 -6.52
CA LYS A 60 -17.19 -14.34 -7.33
C LYS A 60 -17.52 -13.43 -8.51
N ASN A 61 -16.97 -12.22 -8.57
CA ASN A 61 -17.27 -11.25 -9.63
C ASN A 61 -16.09 -10.32 -9.86
N ALA A 62 -15.30 -10.63 -10.90
CA ALA A 62 -14.11 -9.88 -11.28
C ALA A 62 -14.38 -8.40 -11.66
N GLN A 63 -15.63 -8.06 -12.01
CA GLN A 63 -16.02 -6.69 -12.37
C GLN A 63 -16.38 -5.81 -11.17
N LYS A 64 -16.42 -6.39 -9.95
CA LYS A 64 -16.71 -5.66 -8.72
C LYS A 64 -15.48 -5.60 -7.83
N PRO A 65 -15.21 -4.44 -7.20
CA PRO A 65 -14.09 -4.32 -6.28
C PRO A 65 -14.36 -5.12 -5.00
N MET A 66 -13.27 -5.60 -4.39
CA MET A 66 -13.28 -6.17 -3.05
C MET A 66 -14.05 -5.25 -2.08
N SER A 67 -14.87 -5.86 -1.22
CA SER A 67 -15.64 -5.12 -0.22
C SER A 67 -14.72 -4.52 0.85
N GLU A 68 -15.11 -3.39 1.42
CA GLU A 68 -14.37 -2.78 2.54
C GLU A 68 -14.26 -3.71 3.74
N ASN A 69 -15.34 -4.45 4.03
CA ASN A 69 -15.39 -5.44 5.10
C ASN A 69 -14.39 -6.58 4.91
N THR A 70 -13.99 -6.91 3.68
CA THR A 70 -13.02 -7.99 3.42
C THR A 70 -11.68 -7.73 4.11
N LEU A 71 -11.16 -6.49 4.01
CA LEU A 71 -9.89 -6.12 4.64
C LEU A 71 -10.00 -6.10 6.16
N ILE A 72 -11.11 -5.58 6.69
CA ILE A 72 -11.37 -5.54 8.14
C ILE A 72 -11.43 -6.97 8.70
N PHE A 73 -12.18 -7.87 8.06
CA PHE A 73 -12.26 -9.26 8.50
C PHE A 73 -10.95 -10.01 8.34
N ALA A 74 -10.11 -9.66 7.34
CA ALA A 74 -8.77 -10.21 7.25
C ALA A 74 -7.91 -9.82 8.46
N LEU A 75 -7.92 -8.54 8.86
CA LEU A 75 -7.25 -8.07 10.08
C LEU A 75 -7.75 -8.81 11.32
N TYR A 76 -9.06 -9.04 11.42
CA TYR A 76 -9.65 -9.74 12.55
C TYR A 76 -9.17 -11.19 12.64
N ARG A 77 -9.10 -11.90 11.51
CA ARG A 77 -8.58 -13.28 11.44
C ARG A 77 -7.09 -13.36 11.80
N MET A 78 -6.34 -12.30 11.55
CA MET A 78 -4.93 -12.17 11.96
C MET A 78 -4.76 -11.78 13.44
N GLY A 79 -5.85 -11.66 14.21
CA GLY A 79 -5.80 -11.34 15.64
C GLY A 79 -5.72 -9.84 15.97
N TYR A 80 -5.96 -8.97 14.98
CA TYR A 80 -5.93 -7.52 15.16
C TYR A 80 -7.31 -6.90 15.45
N HIS A 81 -8.33 -7.72 15.76
CA HIS A 81 -9.64 -7.21 16.14
C HIS A 81 -9.53 -6.22 17.32
N SER A 82 -10.10 -5.02 17.16
CA SER A 82 -10.01 -3.90 18.12
C SER A 82 -8.58 -3.41 18.45
N ARG A 83 -7.56 -3.89 17.73
CA ARG A 83 -6.15 -3.50 17.93
C ARG A 83 -5.60 -2.68 16.77
N ALA A 84 -6.02 -2.98 15.54
CA ALA A 84 -5.63 -2.23 14.36
C ALA A 84 -6.79 -2.12 13.36
N THR A 85 -6.75 -1.06 12.57
CA THR A 85 -7.60 -0.85 11.40
C THR A 85 -6.72 -0.49 10.21
N THR A 86 -7.28 -0.57 9.00
CA THR A 86 -6.60 -0.09 7.79
C THR A 86 -6.20 1.39 7.90
N HIS A 87 -7.00 2.21 8.58
CA HIS A 87 -6.65 3.60 8.86
C HIS A 87 -5.49 3.74 9.86
N GLY A 88 -5.44 2.86 10.88
CA GLY A 88 -4.36 2.81 11.87
C GLY A 88 -2.98 2.61 11.24
N PHE A 89 -2.87 1.86 10.13
CA PHE A 89 -1.60 1.72 9.40
C PHE A 89 -1.10 3.03 8.80
N ARG A 90 -2.02 3.87 8.28
CA ARG A 90 -1.65 5.19 7.74
C ARG A 90 -1.13 6.12 8.82
N ALA A 91 -1.78 6.12 9.99
CA ALA A 91 -1.33 6.89 11.14
C ALA A 91 0.06 6.41 11.62
N THR A 92 0.25 5.10 11.72
CA THR A 92 1.54 4.48 12.12
C THR A 92 2.67 4.88 11.17
N ALA A 93 2.45 4.77 9.85
CA ALA A 93 3.43 5.18 8.86
C ALA A 93 3.74 6.68 8.95
N SER A 94 2.73 7.54 9.14
CA SER A 94 2.92 8.98 9.32
C SER A 94 3.81 9.27 10.53
N THR A 95 3.51 8.67 11.68
CA THR A 95 4.28 8.86 12.91
C THR A 95 5.74 8.45 12.72
N ILE A 96 5.99 7.23 12.23
CA ILE A 96 7.36 6.71 12.06
C ILE A 96 8.15 7.54 11.05
N LEU A 97 7.53 7.92 9.93
CA LEU A 97 8.19 8.75 8.91
C LEU A 97 8.56 10.13 9.47
N ASN A 98 7.68 10.77 10.24
CA ASN A 98 7.98 12.06 10.87
C ASN A 98 9.05 11.92 11.96
N GLU A 99 8.95 10.92 12.82
CA GLU A 99 9.90 10.68 13.93
C GLU A 99 11.29 10.30 13.44
N SER A 100 11.41 9.70 12.24
CA SER A 100 12.70 9.40 11.63
C SER A 100 13.58 10.65 11.39
N GLY A 101 12.95 11.82 11.21
CA GLY A 101 13.65 13.08 10.91
C GLY A 101 14.35 13.14 9.54
N MET A 102 14.15 12.15 8.66
CA MET A 102 14.89 12.04 7.39
C MET A 102 14.17 12.70 6.19
N TRP A 103 12.86 12.93 6.31
CA TRP A 103 12.01 13.32 5.18
C TRP A 103 11.38 14.68 5.41
N HIS A 104 11.14 15.42 4.31
CA HIS A 104 10.42 16.68 4.42
C HIS A 104 8.96 16.41 4.81
N PRO A 105 8.38 17.14 5.79
CA PRO A 105 7.00 16.95 6.21
C PRO A 105 6.00 17.01 5.04
N ASP A 106 6.20 17.96 4.12
CA ASP A 106 5.31 18.09 2.95
C ASP A 106 5.36 16.86 2.02
N ALA A 107 6.50 16.16 1.93
CA ALA A 107 6.59 14.92 1.16
C ALA A 107 5.80 13.78 1.82
N ILE A 108 5.83 13.70 3.16
CA ILE A 108 5.03 12.75 3.95
C ILE A 108 3.54 13.06 3.78
N GLU A 109 3.13 14.30 4.02
CA GLU A 109 1.72 14.71 3.91
C GLU A 109 1.17 14.50 2.49
N ARG A 110 1.97 14.78 1.46
CA ARG A 110 1.64 14.47 0.07
C ARG A 110 1.46 12.98 -0.15
N GLN A 111 2.37 12.13 0.34
CA GLN A 111 2.21 10.67 0.25
C GLN A 111 0.91 10.20 0.91
N LEU A 112 0.55 10.86 2.01
CA LEU A 112 -0.68 10.62 2.74
C LEU A 112 -1.90 11.31 2.14
N ALA A 113 -1.81 11.87 0.93
CA ALA A 113 -2.89 12.58 0.24
C ALA A 113 -3.60 13.60 1.15
N HIS A 114 -2.88 14.11 2.14
CA HIS A 114 -3.39 15.12 3.04
C HIS A 114 -3.32 16.46 2.30
N GLN A 115 -4.39 17.25 2.42
CA GLN A 115 -4.39 18.58 1.85
C GLN A 115 -3.54 19.48 2.72
N GLU A 116 -2.63 20.20 2.09
CA GLU A 116 -1.90 21.26 2.78
C GLU A 116 -2.90 22.36 3.18
N GLY A 117 -3.23 22.43 4.47
CA GLY A 117 -4.23 23.36 5.00
C GLY A 117 -3.82 24.83 4.86
N ASN A 118 -2.54 25.10 4.61
CA ASN A 118 -2.00 26.44 4.43
C ASN A 118 -2.00 26.83 2.95
N LYS A 119 -3.06 27.55 2.53
CA LYS A 119 -3.23 28.05 1.15
C LYS A 119 -2.03 28.85 0.62
N VAL A 120 -1.24 29.47 1.50
CA VAL A 120 -0.03 30.21 1.10
C VAL A 120 1.08 29.25 0.70
N ARG A 121 1.37 28.22 1.52
CA ARG A 121 2.40 27.22 1.18
C ARG A 121 2.03 26.37 -0.03
N ALA A 122 0.76 25.98 -0.15
CA ALA A 122 0.24 25.23 -1.29
C ALA A 122 0.44 25.93 -2.65
N ALA A 123 0.56 27.28 -2.66
CA ALA A 123 0.85 28.05 -3.88
C ALA A 123 2.33 27.97 -4.29
N TYR A 124 3.24 27.78 -3.32
CA TYR A 124 4.69 27.64 -3.54
C TYR A 124 5.11 26.19 -3.72
N ASP A 125 4.44 25.24 -3.07
CA ASP A 125 4.75 23.81 -3.12
C ASP A 125 4.12 23.16 -4.37
N ARG A 126 4.57 23.56 -5.56
CA ARG A 126 4.19 22.88 -6.83
C ARG A 126 4.98 21.59 -7.06
N SER A 127 5.98 21.31 -6.23
CA SER A 127 6.81 20.12 -6.32
C SER A 127 6.00 18.90 -5.87
N LEU A 128 5.91 17.87 -6.70
CA LEU A 128 5.35 16.57 -6.29
C LEU A 128 6.25 15.83 -5.28
N HIS A 129 7.47 16.35 -5.03
CA HIS A 129 8.52 15.72 -4.22
C HIS A 129 8.80 14.27 -4.60
N MET A 130 8.63 13.92 -5.89
CA MET A 130 8.62 12.52 -6.34
C MET A 130 9.92 11.79 -6.01
N GLU A 131 11.08 12.42 -6.23
CA GLU A 131 12.37 11.79 -5.94
C GLU A 131 12.51 11.47 -4.44
N GLN A 132 12.16 12.42 -3.57
CA GLN A 132 12.20 12.21 -2.13
C GLN A 132 11.16 11.16 -1.69
N ARG A 133 9.95 11.19 -2.26
CA ARG A 133 8.89 10.23 -1.94
C ARG A 133 9.23 8.80 -2.40
N ARG A 134 9.93 8.63 -3.53
CA ARG A 134 10.45 7.33 -3.96
C ARG A 134 11.43 6.75 -2.93
N LYS A 135 12.44 7.53 -2.54
CA LYS A 135 13.41 7.14 -1.50
C LYS A 135 12.72 6.85 -0.17
N MET A 136 11.76 7.68 0.21
CA MET A 136 10.98 7.54 1.44
C MET A 136 10.14 6.26 1.45
N MET A 137 9.44 5.95 0.36
CA MET A 137 8.61 4.75 0.27
C MET A 137 9.44 3.47 0.23
N GLN A 138 10.60 3.50 -0.41
CA GLN A 138 11.54 2.38 -0.36
C GLN A 138 12.06 2.17 1.06
N TRP A 139 12.55 3.23 1.71
CA TRP A 139 13.01 3.14 3.10
C TRP A 139 11.93 2.65 4.06
N TRP A 140 10.69 3.13 3.89
CA TRP A 140 9.56 2.66 4.71
C TRP A 140 9.33 1.16 4.56
N ALA A 141 9.37 0.65 3.33
CA ALA A 141 9.21 -0.78 3.07
C ALA A 141 10.36 -1.60 3.67
N ASP A 142 11.61 -1.15 3.50
CA ASP A 142 12.79 -1.79 4.08
C ASP A 142 12.72 -1.78 5.62
N HIS A 143 12.21 -0.70 6.21
CA HIS A 143 11.98 -0.61 7.64
C HIS A 143 10.94 -1.65 8.12
N VAL A 144 9.80 -1.76 7.42
CA VAL A 144 8.78 -2.77 7.74
C VAL A 144 9.34 -4.19 7.64
N ASP A 145 10.10 -4.49 6.58
CA ASP A 145 10.74 -5.80 6.42
C ASP A 145 11.74 -6.08 7.54
N SER A 146 12.51 -5.07 7.97
CA SER A 146 13.47 -5.21 9.08
C SER A 146 12.80 -5.53 10.43
N LEU A 147 11.51 -5.20 10.59
CA LEU A 147 10.73 -5.54 11.78
C LEU A 147 10.17 -6.97 11.72
N MET A 148 10.17 -7.61 10.54
CA MET A 148 9.76 -8.99 10.43
C MET A 148 10.88 -9.89 10.99
N ILE A 149 10.56 -10.63 12.07
CA ILE A 149 11.38 -11.77 12.48
C ILE A 149 11.43 -12.73 11.27
N PRO A 150 12.58 -13.32 10.91
CA PRO A 150 12.60 -14.36 9.90
C PRO A 150 11.62 -15.44 10.35
N ALA A 151 10.46 -15.51 9.70
CA ALA A 151 9.51 -16.55 10.00
C ALA A 151 10.17 -17.84 9.54
N ASP A 152 10.36 -18.79 10.45
CA ASP A 152 10.40 -20.20 10.06
C ASP A 152 9.09 -20.43 9.32
N VAL A 153 9.15 -20.39 7.98
CA VAL A 153 7.99 -20.63 7.13
C VAL A 153 7.58 -22.07 7.38
N ILE A 154 6.60 -22.26 8.27
CA ILE A 154 5.96 -23.55 8.45
C ILE A 154 5.10 -23.75 7.22
N ASP A 155 5.62 -24.51 6.27
CA ASP A 155 4.84 -25.05 5.18
C ASP A 155 3.71 -25.93 5.76
N LEU A 156 2.48 -25.41 5.68
CA LEU A 156 1.27 -26.11 6.13
C LEU A 156 1.01 -27.40 5.35
N HIS A 157 1.58 -27.57 4.16
CA HIS A 157 1.56 -28.86 3.44
C HIS A 157 2.52 -29.88 4.07
N THR A 158 3.65 -29.43 4.61
CA THR A 158 4.62 -30.28 5.30
C THR A 158 4.11 -30.74 6.68
N GLU A 159 3.43 -29.88 7.43
CA GLU A 159 2.83 -30.27 8.72
C GLU A 159 1.71 -31.30 8.58
N ARG A 160 0.90 -31.21 7.51
CA ARG A 160 -0.22 -32.15 7.28
C ARG A 160 0.26 -33.57 6.96
N LYS A 161 1.41 -33.72 6.30
CA LYS A 161 2.06 -35.04 6.07
C LYS A 161 2.62 -35.64 7.36
N ARG A 162 3.12 -34.82 8.29
CA ARG A 162 3.63 -35.31 9.59
C ARG A 162 2.53 -35.81 10.52
N ARG A 163 1.33 -35.21 10.48
CA ARG A 163 0.20 -35.60 11.35
C ARG A 163 -0.67 -36.73 10.80
N GLY A 164 -0.50 -37.13 9.54
CA GLY A 164 -1.22 -38.25 8.91
C GLY A 164 -0.45 -39.57 8.87
N ALA A 165 0.72 -39.65 9.51
CA ALA A 165 1.59 -40.82 9.55
C ALA A 165 1.68 -41.40 10.98
N VAL A 166 0.53 -41.59 11.62
CA VAL A 166 0.35 -42.40 12.84
C VAL A 166 -0.77 -43.39 12.60
#